data_AF-A0A937SQ13-F1
#
_entry.id   AF-A0A937SQ13-F1
#
_cell.length_a   1.000
_cell.length_b   1.000
_cell.length_c   1.000
_cell.angle_alpha   90.00
_cell.angle_beta   90.00
_cell.angle_gamma   90.00
#
_symmetry.space_group_name_H-M   'P 1'
#
loop_
_entity.id
_entity.type
_entity.pdbx_description
1 polymer ?
#
loop_
_entity_poly.entity_id
_entity_poly.type
_entity_poly.pdbx_seq_one_letter_code
_entity_poly.pdbx_strand_id
1 'polypeptide(L)'
;MLRVGVKYCGGCNPEYDRVALVEQIEKRSGEKIDFTPYGNGKVDLILAVHGCKTACADMSGFEGTEIWNITDIKDAEKFIGEVVNSGTGI
;
A
#
# COMPACT_ATOMS: atom_id res chain seq x y z
N MET A 1 11.32 -1.84 -11.49
CA MET A 1 10.30 -0.91 -10.95
C MET A 1 9.12 -1.75 -10.54
N LEU A 2 8.79 -1.74 -9.24
CA LEU A 2 7.71 -2.56 -8.67
C LEU A 2 6.37 -1.85 -8.89
N ARG A 3 5.36 -2.55 -9.42
CA ARG A 3 4.03 -1.97 -9.60
C ARG A 3 3.18 -2.22 -8.37
N VAL A 4 2.77 -1.14 -7.71
CA VAL A 4 1.99 -1.21 -6.48
C VAL A 4 0.60 -0.65 -6.71
N GLY A 5 -0.42 -1.49 -6.55
CA GLY A 5 -1.81 -1.07 -6.56
C GLY A 5 -2.23 -0.53 -5.20
N VAL A 6 -2.72 0.70 -5.12
CA VAL A 6 -3.22 1.25 -3.84
C VAL A 6 -4.71 0.96 -3.70
N LYS A 7 -5.09 0.36 -2.57
CA LYS A 7 -6.49 0.20 -2.18
C LYS A 7 -6.72 0.83 -0.82
N TYR A 8 -7.71 1.73 -0.75
CA TYR A 8 -8.15 2.30 0.52
C TYR A 8 -9.31 1.49 1.10
N CYS A 9 -9.29 1.28 2.41
CA CYS A 9 -10.32 0.57 3.16
C CYS A 9 -10.78 1.39 4.36
N GLY A 10 -12.08 1.31 4.71
CA GLY A 10 -12.58 1.68 6.04
C GLY A 10 -12.50 3.17 6.32
N GLY A 11 -13.47 3.94 5.80
CA GLY A 11 -13.61 5.37 6.06
C GLY A 11 -14.41 5.72 7.32
N CYS A 12 -14.83 4.73 8.13
CA CYS A 12 -15.81 4.97 9.19
C CYS A 12 -15.27 5.79 10.37
N ASN A 13 -13.94 5.77 10.65
CA ASN A 13 -13.27 6.69 11.59
C ASN A 13 -11.73 6.65 11.42
N PRO A 14 -11.13 7.44 10.50
CA PRO A 14 -9.70 7.40 10.29
C PRO A 14 -8.91 8.01 11.47
N GLU A 15 -8.07 7.21 12.10
CA GLU A 15 -7.16 7.69 13.16
C GLU A 15 -5.99 8.53 12.63
N TYR A 16 -5.78 8.53 11.30
CA TYR A 16 -4.71 9.25 10.62
C TYR A 16 -5.12 9.64 9.18
N ASP A 17 -4.39 10.60 8.60
CA ASP A 17 -4.55 10.96 7.19
C ASP A 17 -3.89 9.91 6.29
N ARG A 18 -4.70 8.95 5.86
CA ARG A 18 -4.29 7.86 4.97
C ARG A 18 -3.82 8.31 3.59
N VAL A 19 -4.30 9.45 3.09
CA VAL A 19 -3.90 9.98 1.78
C VAL A 19 -2.52 10.61 1.90
N ALA A 20 -2.33 11.47 2.92
CA ALA A 20 -1.02 12.05 3.19
C ALA A 20 0.05 10.99 3.48
N LEU A 21 -0.32 9.86 4.11
CA LEU A 21 0.59 8.74 4.31
C LEU A 21 1.03 8.10 3.00
N VAL A 22 0.09 7.83 2.07
CA VAL A 22 0.43 7.27 0.74
C VAL A 22 1.30 8.24 -0.05
N GLU A 23 0.99 9.53 -0.06
CA GLU A 23 1.83 10.54 -0.72
C GLU A 23 3.27 10.58 -0.16
N GLN A 24 3.44 10.36 1.15
CA GLN A 24 4.78 10.26 1.75
C GLN A 24 5.51 9.00 1.29
N ILE A 25 4.82 7.87 1.22
CA ILE A 25 5.38 6.61 0.72
C ILE A 25 5.79 6.80 -0.74
N GLU A 26 4.94 7.37 -1.59
CA GLU A 26 5.22 7.67 -3.00
C GLU A 26 6.48 8.53 -3.14
N LYS A 27 6.55 9.66 -2.42
CA LYS A 27 7.70 10.57 -2.43
C LYS A 27 8.99 9.88 -2.00
N ARG A 28 8.95 9.03 -0.97
CA ARG A 28 10.12 8.29 -0.49
C ARG A 28 10.48 7.11 -1.39
N SER A 29 9.53 6.58 -2.15
CA SER A 29 9.74 5.50 -3.11
C SER A 29 10.47 5.96 -4.36
N GLY A 30 10.25 7.21 -4.78
CA GLY A 30 10.82 7.76 -6.00
C GLY A 30 10.49 6.90 -7.21
N GLU A 31 11.46 6.67 -8.09
CA GLU A 31 11.28 5.89 -9.32
C GLU A 31 11.33 4.36 -9.11
N LYS A 32 11.47 3.88 -7.87
CA LYS A 32 11.55 2.44 -7.57
C LYS A 32 10.19 1.75 -7.64
N ILE A 33 9.14 2.47 -7.25
CA ILE A 33 7.76 1.98 -7.19
C ILE A 33 6.88 2.83 -8.09
N ASP A 34 6.08 2.15 -8.90
CA ASP A 34 5.03 2.75 -9.72
C ASP A 34 3.68 2.51 -9.03
N PHE A 35 3.13 3.58 -8.46
CA PHE A 35 1.83 3.54 -7.79
C PHE A 35 0.73 3.72 -8.84
N THR A 36 -0.03 2.64 -9.06
CA THR A 36 -1.09 2.64 -10.08
C THR A 36 -2.47 2.44 -9.43
N PRO A 37 -3.49 3.20 -9.85
CA PRO A 37 -4.87 2.89 -9.49
C PRO A 37 -5.25 1.49 -9.97
N TYR A 38 -5.83 0.67 -9.10
CA TYR A 38 -6.32 -0.65 -9.49
C TYR A 38 -7.38 -0.52 -10.60
N GLY A 39 -7.13 -1.17 -11.73
CA GLY A 39 -7.98 -1.15 -12.91
C GLY A 39 -7.23 -1.06 -14.25
N ASN A 40 -5.99 -0.56 -14.25
CA ASN A 40 -5.22 -0.33 -15.48
C ASN A 40 -4.08 -1.34 -15.76
N GLY A 41 -3.92 -2.40 -14.97
CA GLY A 41 -2.91 -3.42 -15.26
C GLY A 41 -2.67 -4.46 -14.18
N LYS A 42 -1.76 -5.40 -14.47
CA LYS A 42 -1.22 -6.37 -13.52
C LYS A 42 -0.24 -5.64 -12.58
N VAL A 43 -0.51 -5.71 -11.29
CA VAL A 43 0.34 -5.16 -10.22
C VAL A 43 1.05 -6.30 -9.52
N ASP A 44 2.24 -6.02 -9.00
CA ASP A 44 3.05 -7.01 -8.29
C ASP A 44 2.63 -7.11 -6.82
N LEU A 45 2.21 -5.99 -6.24
CA LEU A 45 1.80 -5.88 -4.84
C LEU A 45 0.61 -4.93 -4.68
N ILE A 46 -0.24 -5.21 -3.69
CA ILE A 46 -1.35 -4.34 -3.28
C ILE A 46 -1.01 -3.70 -1.95
N LEU A 47 -0.99 -2.37 -1.91
CA LEU A 47 -0.90 -1.59 -0.69
C LEU A 47 -2.31 -1.31 -0.17
N ALA A 48 -2.76 -2.10 0.79
CA ALA A 48 -4.06 -1.96 1.43
C ALA A 48 -3.96 -1.00 2.62
N VAL A 49 -4.48 0.22 2.45
CA VAL A 49 -4.41 1.28 3.46
C VAL A 49 -5.75 1.38 4.19
N HIS A 50 -5.76 0.92 5.44
CA HIS A 50 -6.96 0.81 6.27
C HIS A 50 -7.07 2.02 7.20
N GLY A 51 -8.23 2.69 7.22
CA GLY A 51 -8.44 3.80 8.16
C GLY A 51 -8.55 3.38 9.63
N CYS A 52 -8.71 2.08 9.92
CA CYS A 52 -8.71 1.54 11.26
C CYS A 52 -8.06 0.13 11.30
N LYS A 53 -7.67 -0.30 12.49
CA LYS A 53 -7.01 -1.60 12.73
C LYS A 53 -7.86 -2.83 12.42
N THR A 54 -9.18 -2.67 12.25
CA THR A 54 -10.08 -3.78 11.92
C THR A 54 -9.79 -4.37 10.54
N ALA A 55 -9.20 -3.59 9.63
CA ALA A 55 -8.82 -4.02 8.29
C ALA A 55 -9.93 -4.78 7.53
N CYS A 56 -11.20 -4.34 7.69
CA CYS A 56 -12.38 -5.06 7.22
C CYS A 56 -12.63 -5.01 5.72
N ALA A 57 -11.67 -4.54 4.92
CA ALA A 57 -11.84 -4.51 3.47
C ALA A 57 -11.94 -5.93 2.94
N ASP A 58 -12.89 -6.11 2.05
CA ASP A 58 -12.85 -7.26 1.17
C ASP A 58 -11.61 -7.17 0.26
N MET A 59 -10.74 -8.17 0.40
CA MET A 59 -9.52 -8.35 -0.37
C MET A 59 -9.61 -9.56 -1.32
N SER A 60 -10.76 -10.24 -1.41
CA SER A 60 -10.94 -11.39 -2.29
C SER A 60 -10.68 -11.06 -3.77
N GLY A 61 -10.88 -9.80 -4.18
CA GLY A 61 -10.53 -9.33 -5.52
C GLY A 61 -9.02 -9.28 -5.85
N PHE A 62 -8.15 -9.63 -4.89
CA PHE A 62 -6.69 -9.64 -5.02
C PHE A 62 -6.10 -11.03 -4.74
N GLU A 63 -6.90 -12.10 -4.81
CA GLU A 63 -6.39 -13.47 -4.70
C GLU A 63 -5.25 -13.72 -5.69
N GLY A 64 -4.13 -14.24 -5.17
CA GLY A 64 -2.92 -14.51 -5.95
C GLY A 64 -1.98 -13.31 -6.14
N THR A 65 -2.32 -12.13 -5.63
CA THR A 65 -1.42 -10.97 -5.56
C THR A 65 -0.94 -10.77 -4.13
N GLU A 66 0.32 -10.36 -3.94
CA GLU A 66 0.84 -10.04 -2.61
C GLU A 66 0.14 -8.80 -2.04
N ILE A 67 -0.24 -8.83 -0.76
CA ILE A 67 -0.97 -7.75 -0.10
C ILE A 67 -0.18 -7.28 1.11
N TRP A 68 0.17 -5.99 1.13
CA TRP A 68 0.72 -5.31 2.28
C TRP A 68 -0.35 -4.47 2.97
N ASN A 69 -0.59 -4.75 4.26
CA ASN A 69 -1.59 -4.03 5.05
C ASN A 69 -0.93 -2.88 5.81
N ILE A 70 -1.46 -1.66 5.65
CA ILE A 70 -1.14 -0.50 6.46
C ILE A 70 -2.34 -0.21 7.35
N THR A 71 -2.19 -0.42 8.65
CA THR A 71 -3.20 -0.10 9.66
C THR A 71 -2.77 1.04 10.57
N ASP A 72 -1.47 1.33 10.63
CA ASP A 72 -0.91 2.50 11.30
C ASP A 72 0.38 3.01 10.61
N ILE A 73 0.95 4.08 11.14
CA ILE A 73 2.17 4.72 10.60
C ILE A 73 3.38 3.78 10.62
N LYS A 74 3.48 2.86 11.60
CA LYS A 74 4.61 1.93 11.71
C LYS A 74 4.61 0.91 10.58
N ASP A 75 3.43 0.48 10.13
CA ASP A 75 3.30 -0.43 8.99
C ASP A 75 3.82 0.23 7.69
N ALA A 76 3.59 1.54 7.53
CA ALA A 76 4.12 2.31 6.41
C ALA A 76 5.66 2.44 6.47
N GLU A 77 6.23 2.71 7.64
CA GLU A 77 7.69 2.80 7.78
C GLU A 77 8.37 1.44 7.53
N LYS A 78 7.74 0.33 7.93
CA LYS A 78 8.20 -1.02 7.56
C LYS A 78 8.15 -1.24 6.06
N PHE A 79 7.06 -0.88 5.39
CA PHE A 79 6.95 -0.98 3.93
C PHE A 79 8.10 -0.22 3.23
N ILE A 80 8.42 0.98 3.70
CA ILE A 80 9.55 1.76 3.15
C ILE A 80 10.89 1.06 3.42
N GLY A 81 11.11 0.53 4.62
CA GLY A 81 12.34 -0.20 4.95
C GLY A 81 12.51 -1.48 4.14
N GLU A 82 11.46 -2.28 4.06
CA GLU A 82 11.51 -3.64 3.50
C GLU A 82 11.31 -3.66 1.98
N VAL A 83 10.43 -2.82 1.43
CA VAL A 83 10.09 -2.86 0.00
C VAL A 83 10.83 -1.78 -0.79
N VAL A 84 10.86 -0.54 -0.28
CA VAL A 84 11.51 0.59 -0.99
C VAL A 84 13.03 0.54 -0.85
N ASN A 85 13.53 0.28 0.35
CA ASN A 85 14.96 0.35 0.65
C ASN A 85 15.70 -0.96 0.40
N SER A 86 15.03 -2.11 0.51
CA SER A 86 15.72 -3.40 0.34
C SER A 86 15.96 -3.80 -1.12
N GLY A 87 15.39 -3.08 -2.10
CA GLY A 87 15.76 -3.23 -3.51
C GLY A 87 15.74 -4.67 -4.01
N THR A 88 14.84 -5.51 -3.49
CA THR A 88 14.74 -6.90 -3.93
C THR A 88 14.02 -6.94 -5.25
N GLY A 89 14.83 -7.09 -6.31
CA GLY A 89 14.37 -7.72 -7.53
C GLY A 89 13.75 -9.07 -7.20
N ILE A 90 12.45 -9.16 -7.45
CA ILE A 90 11.76 -10.41 -7.70
C ILE A 90 11.91 -10.70 -9.20
#